data_AF-A0A937QVU9-F1
#
_entry.id   AF-A0A937QVU9-F1
#
_cell.length_a   1.000
_cell.length_b   1.000
_cell.length_c   1.000
_cell.angle_alpha   90.00
_cell.angle_beta   90.00
_cell.angle_gamma   90.00
#
_symmetry.space_group_name_H-M   'P 1'
#
loop_
_entity.id
_entity.type
_entity.pdbx_description
1 polymer ?
#
loop_
_entity_poly.entity_id
_entity_poly.type
_entity_poly.pdbx_seq_one_letter_code
_entity_poly.pdbx_strand_id
1 'polypeptide(L)'
;IEVDSCIGACMLIRKKAIDKAGFLDDRYFFFLEETDWAYRMKKAGWKICFVPAAKIFHAQGKSVGTRADARVMFYRSRYAFFKKWHPGSYPLVCLVIFSRLLINTLLSLLGVALTLCLKRNLNRKLIVYAQLIVWHIRGCP
;
A
#
# COMPACT_ATOMS: atom_id res chain seq x y z
N ILE A 1 11.51 1.83 -20.66
CA ILE A 1 11.94 0.62 -19.91
C ILE A 1 10.69 -0.09 -19.45
N GLU A 2 10.49 -1.35 -19.82
CA GLU A 2 9.30 -2.10 -19.41
C GLU A 2 9.38 -2.47 -17.91
N VAL A 3 8.27 -2.33 -17.20
CA VAL A 3 8.14 -2.57 -15.76
C VAL A 3 6.81 -3.26 -15.44
N ASP A 4 6.61 -3.69 -14.19
CA ASP A 4 5.33 -4.26 -13.75
C ASP A 4 4.29 -3.22 -13.39
N SER A 5 4.73 -2.10 -12.82
CA SER A 5 3.90 -0.97 -12.42
C SER A 5 4.74 0.31 -12.37
N CYS A 6 4.08 1.47 -12.43
CA CYS A 6 4.66 2.78 -12.23
C CYS A 6 4.01 3.45 -11.01
N ILE A 7 4.63 4.50 -10.47
CA ILE A 7 3.98 5.34 -9.45
C ILE A 7 2.84 6.14 -10.12
N GLY A 8 1.64 6.09 -9.55
CA GLY A 8 0.42 6.69 -10.10
C GLY A 8 0.40 8.21 -10.17
N ALA A 9 1.42 8.89 -9.62
CA ALA A 9 1.50 10.35 -9.53
C ALA A 9 1.51 11.05 -10.90
N CYS A 10 2.05 10.41 -11.93
CA CYS A 10 2.00 10.92 -13.30
C CYS A 10 2.08 9.76 -14.29
N MET A 11 0.97 9.51 -14.98
CA MET A 11 0.86 8.44 -15.96
C MET A 11 0.18 8.97 -17.22
N LEU A 12 0.66 8.53 -18.38
CA LEU A 12 -0.04 8.71 -19.65
C LEU A 12 -0.52 7.35 -20.13
N ILE A 13 -1.82 7.25 -20.38
CA ILE A 13 -2.46 5.97 -20.73
C ILE A 13 -3.12 6.12 -22.09
N ARG A 14 -2.87 5.16 -22.98
CA ARG A 14 -3.51 5.11 -24.28
C ARG A 14 -5.00 4.81 -24.10
N LYS A 15 -5.88 5.57 -24.75
CA LYS A 15 -7.35 5.34 -24.71
C LYS A 15 -7.71 3.86 -24.98
N LYS A 16 -7.15 3.25 -26.03
CA LYS A 16 -7.36 1.82 -26.35
C LYS A 16 -6.96 0.86 -25.21
N ALA A 17 -6.02 1.23 -24.35
CA ALA A 17 -5.67 0.44 -23.17
C ALA A 17 -6.74 0.56 -22.09
N ILE A 18 -7.30 1.76 -21.88
CA ILE A 18 -8.44 2.00 -20.98
C ILE A 18 -9.66 1.24 -21.48
N ASP A 19 -9.99 1.36 -22.76
CA ASP A 19 -11.15 0.69 -23.36
C ASP A 19 -11.10 -0.84 -23.18
N LYS A 20 -9.88 -1.43 -23.12
CA LYS A 20 -9.69 -2.87 -22.92
C LYS A 20 -9.55 -3.29 -21.45
N ALA A 21 -8.86 -2.50 -20.63
CA ALA A 21 -8.57 -2.84 -19.24
C ALA A 21 -9.66 -2.35 -18.27
N GLY A 22 -10.48 -1.37 -18.66
CA GLY A 22 -11.40 -0.61 -17.81
C GLY A 22 -10.71 0.57 -17.11
N PHE A 23 -11.48 1.40 -16.43
CA PHE A 23 -10.99 2.52 -15.59
C PHE A 23 -10.32 2.02 -14.30
N LEU A 24 -9.91 2.94 -13.42
CA LEU A 24 -9.54 2.59 -12.04
C LEU A 24 -10.71 1.87 -11.34
N ASP A 25 -10.37 1.04 -10.37
CA ASP A 25 -11.33 0.18 -9.68
C ASP A 25 -11.72 0.82 -8.34
N ASP A 26 -13.00 1.14 -8.15
CA ASP A 26 -13.50 1.91 -7.01
C ASP A 26 -13.32 1.21 -5.65
N ARG A 27 -12.92 -0.07 -5.64
CA ARG A 27 -12.47 -0.76 -4.42
C ARG A 27 -11.25 -0.10 -3.78
N TYR A 28 -10.45 0.61 -4.58
CA TYR A 28 -9.27 1.33 -4.13
C TYR A 28 -9.60 2.82 -4.10
N PHE A 29 -9.89 3.35 -2.91
CA PHE A 29 -9.98 4.81 -2.74
C PHE A 29 -8.60 5.47 -2.86
N PHE A 30 -7.57 4.84 -2.27
CA PHE A 30 -6.21 5.36 -2.26
C PHE A 30 -5.20 4.23 -2.03
N PHE A 31 -4.06 4.29 -2.73
CA PHE A 31 -3.04 3.25 -2.85
C PHE A 31 -3.47 2.01 -3.65
N LEU A 32 -2.54 1.50 -4.46
CA LEU A 32 -2.66 0.28 -5.29
C LEU A 32 -3.75 0.35 -6.38
N GLU A 33 -4.49 1.45 -6.50
CA GLU A 33 -5.40 1.68 -7.62
C GLU A 33 -4.67 1.62 -8.96
N GLU A 34 -3.48 2.22 -9.02
CA GLU A 34 -2.60 2.24 -10.19
C GLU A 34 -1.94 0.89 -10.39
N THR A 35 -1.60 0.19 -9.30
CA THR A 35 -0.98 -1.14 -9.35
C THR A 35 -1.95 -2.18 -9.88
N ASP A 36 -3.20 -2.15 -9.43
CA ASP A 36 -4.29 -2.97 -9.98
C ASP A 36 -4.52 -2.66 -11.47
N TRP A 37 -4.49 -1.38 -11.84
CA TRP A 37 -4.71 -0.96 -13.21
C TRP A 37 -3.58 -1.40 -14.15
N ALA A 38 -2.33 -1.25 -13.72
CA ALA A 38 -1.15 -1.76 -14.41
C ALA A 38 -1.23 -3.29 -14.59
N TYR A 39 -1.62 -4.01 -13.54
CA TYR A 39 -1.79 -5.46 -13.61
C TYR A 39 -2.88 -5.88 -14.62
N ARG A 40 -4.02 -5.18 -14.64
CA ARG A 40 -5.08 -5.39 -15.65
C ARG A 40 -4.60 -5.09 -17.07
N MET A 41 -3.90 -3.98 -17.25
CA MET A 41 -3.33 -3.62 -18.56
C MET A 41 -2.36 -4.69 -19.06
N LYS A 42 -1.48 -5.21 -18.20
CA LYS A 42 -0.58 -6.32 -18.55
C LYS A 42 -1.33 -7.58 -18.92
N LYS A 43 -2.36 -7.97 -18.16
CA LYS A 43 -3.24 -9.09 -18.53
C LYS A 43 -3.97 -8.88 -19.85
N ALA A 44 -4.25 -7.63 -20.22
CA ALA A 44 -4.83 -7.26 -21.50
C ALA A 44 -3.80 -7.17 -22.66
N GLY A 45 -2.53 -7.52 -22.42
CA GLY A 45 -1.46 -7.52 -23.42
C GLY A 45 -0.75 -6.17 -23.62
N TRP A 46 -0.99 -5.20 -22.74
CA TRP A 46 -0.30 -3.90 -22.79
C TRP A 46 0.96 -3.91 -21.94
N LYS A 47 1.97 -3.16 -22.40
CA LYS A 47 3.20 -2.93 -21.66
C LYS A 47 3.07 -1.72 -20.75
N ILE A 48 3.67 -1.80 -19.58
CA ILE A 48 3.86 -0.66 -18.68
C ILE A 48 5.30 -0.20 -18.83
N CYS A 49 5.50 1.08 -19.12
CA CYS A 49 6.82 1.61 -19.42
C CYS A 49 7.16 2.77 -18.50
N PHE A 50 8.32 2.67 -17.84
CA PHE A 50 8.99 3.81 -17.22
C PHE A 50 9.77 4.60 -18.30
N VAL A 51 9.65 5.92 -18.27
CA VAL A 51 10.26 6.86 -19.23
C VAL A 51 11.25 7.76 -18.49
N PRO A 52 12.56 7.40 -18.43
CA PRO A 52 13.54 8.16 -17.64
C PRO A 52 13.73 9.61 -18.07
N ALA A 53 13.44 9.92 -19.34
CA ALA A 53 13.53 11.28 -19.88
C ALA A 53 12.41 12.20 -19.36
N ALA A 54 11.27 11.66 -18.91
CA ALA A 54 10.17 12.43 -18.35
C ALA A 54 10.44 12.68 -16.85
N LYS A 55 10.72 13.92 -16.49
CA LYS A 55 11.02 14.34 -15.11
C LYS A 55 9.86 15.15 -14.55
N ILE A 56 9.26 14.66 -13.46
CA ILE A 56 8.17 15.32 -12.74
C ILE A 56 8.55 15.44 -11.26
N PHE A 57 8.25 16.58 -10.65
CA PHE A 57 8.41 16.75 -9.20
C PHE A 57 7.17 16.22 -8.46
N HIS A 58 7.38 15.28 -7.54
CA HIS A 58 6.33 14.76 -6.68
C HIS A 58 6.74 15.00 -5.22
N ALA A 59 5.94 15.78 -4.48
CA ALA A 59 6.13 16.04 -3.05
C ALA A 59 5.73 14.81 -2.20
N GLN A 60 6.48 13.73 -2.38
CA GLN A 60 6.25 12.38 -1.88
C GLN A 60 5.69 12.34 -0.45
N GLY A 61 4.45 11.86 -0.31
CA GLY A 61 3.81 11.64 0.99
C GLY A 61 3.38 12.89 1.75
N LYS A 62 3.52 14.10 1.18
CA LYS A 62 3.14 15.37 1.83
C LYS A 62 1.66 15.43 2.20
N SER A 63 0.78 14.87 1.36
CA SER A 63 -0.67 14.84 1.61
C SER A 63 -1.10 13.80 2.66
N VAL A 64 -0.24 12.81 2.94
CA VAL A 64 -0.59 11.59 3.67
C VAL A 64 0.01 11.60 5.08
N GLY A 65 1.24 12.09 5.23
CA GLY A 65 1.97 12.09 6.49
C GLY A 65 2.24 10.68 7.04
N THR A 66 2.51 10.60 8.35
CA THR A 66 2.84 9.34 9.06
C THR A 66 1.70 8.84 9.94
N ARG A 67 0.47 9.21 9.61
CA ARG A 67 -0.71 8.90 10.42
C ARG A 67 -1.18 7.46 10.18
N ALA A 68 -1.89 6.89 11.15
CA ALA A 68 -2.35 5.50 11.06
C ALA A 68 -3.49 5.32 10.05
N ASP A 69 -4.31 6.34 9.81
CA ASP A 69 -5.37 6.37 8.79
C ASP A 69 -4.84 6.02 7.39
N ALA A 70 -3.77 6.67 6.96
CA ALA A 70 -3.07 6.42 5.71
C ALA A 70 -2.53 4.99 5.61
N ARG A 71 -1.96 4.49 6.72
CA ARG A 71 -1.49 3.11 6.78
C ARG A 71 -2.67 2.16 6.64
N VAL A 72 -3.78 2.38 7.36
CA VAL A 72 -5.01 1.60 7.26
C VAL A 72 -5.51 1.56 5.81
N MET A 73 -5.57 2.70 5.12
CA MET A 73 -5.95 2.75 3.70
C MET A 73 -5.01 1.89 2.84
N PHE A 74 -3.70 1.99 3.04
CA PHE A 74 -2.73 1.15 2.35
C PHE A 74 -2.94 -0.35 2.61
N TYR A 75 -3.20 -0.75 3.86
CA TYR A 75 -3.45 -2.15 4.22
C TYR A 75 -4.76 -2.65 3.59
N ARG A 76 -5.85 -1.87 3.62
CA ARG A 76 -7.12 -2.18 2.94
C ARG A 76 -6.93 -2.43 1.46
N SER A 77 -6.29 -1.49 0.77
CA SER A 77 -6.01 -1.60 -0.67
C SER A 77 -5.15 -2.82 -0.97
N ARG A 78 -4.15 -3.12 -0.12
CA ARG A 78 -3.33 -4.32 -0.28
C ARG A 78 -4.11 -5.61 -0.09
N TYR A 79 -4.97 -5.69 0.90
CA TYR A 79 -5.84 -6.87 1.08
C TYR A 79 -6.80 -7.02 -0.10
N ALA A 80 -7.40 -5.92 -0.57
CA ALA A 80 -8.26 -5.93 -1.75
C ALA A 80 -7.53 -6.49 -2.99
N PHE A 81 -6.29 -6.05 -3.23
CA PHE A 81 -5.47 -6.54 -4.35
C PHE A 81 -5.19 -8.04 -4.26
N PHE A 82 -4.68 -8.52 -3.11
CA PHE A 82 -4.36 -9.95 -2.96
C PHE A 82 -5.61 -10.82 -2.97
N LYS A 83 -6.72 -10.35 -2.38
CA LYS A 83 -8.01 -11.06 -2.44
C LYS A 83 -8.52 -11.18 -3.88
N LYS A 84 -8.35 -10.14 -4.69
CA LYS A 84 -8.78 -10.10 -6.09
C LYS A 84 -7.93 -10.98 -7.00
N TRP A 85 -6.60 -10.90 -6.89
CA TRP A 85 -5.68 -11.51 -7.86
C TRP A 85 -5.00 -12.79 -7.40
N HIS A 86 -4.94 -13.01 -6.09
CA HIS A 86 -4.24 -14.14 -5.49
C HIS A 86 -5.07 -14.80 -4.36
N PRO A 87 -6.33 -15.19 -4.60
CA PRO A 87 -7.23 -15.70 -3.55
C PRO A 87 -6.66 -16.94 -2.83
N GLY A 88 -5.89 -17.79 -3.53
CA GLY A 88 -5.28 -18.97 -2.93
C GLY A 88 -4.19 -18.67 -1.88
N SER A 89 -3.40 -17.61 -2.07
CA SER A 89 -2.38 -17.19 -1.10
C SER A 89 -2.86 -16.10 -0.13
N TYR A 90 -4.07 -15.59 -0.31
CA TYR A 90 -4.64 -14.51 0.50
C TYR A 90 -4.61 -14.79 2.02
N PRO A 91 -4.97 -15.99 2.53
CA PRO A 91 -4.88 -16.27 3.97
C PRO A 91 -3.44 -16.18 4.51
N LEU A 92 -2.46 -16.68 3.73
CA LEU A 92 -1.05 -16.60 4.08
C LEU A 92 -0.57 -15.14 4.09
N VAL A 93 -1.00 -14.34 3.11
CA VAL A 93 -0.69 -12.90 3.06
C VAL A 93 -1.24 -12.20 4.31
N CYS A 94 -2.48 -12.48 4.71
CA CYS A 94 -3.05 -11.95 5.96
C CYS A 94 -2.22 -12.34 7.18
N LEU A 95 -1.85 -13.62 7.29
CA LEU A 95 -1.01 -14.11 8.38
C LEU A 95 0.34 -13.40 8.44
N VAL A 96 1.06 -13.34 7.32
CA VAL A 96 2.39 -12.69 7.23
C VAL A 96 2.31 -11.22 7.59
N ILE A 97 1.28 -10.52 7.09
CA ILE A 97 1.09 -9.11 7.38
C ILE A 97 0.82 -8.89 8.87
N PHE A 98 -0.10 -9.66 9.45
CA PHE A 98 -0.45 -9.54 10.86
C PHE A 98 0.75 -9.87 11.76
N SER A 99 1.45 -10.97 11.48
CA SER A 99 2.68 -11.34 12.20
C SER A 99 3.75 -10.25 12.13
N ARG A 100 3.96 -9.66 10.95
CA ARG A 100 4.89 -8.52 10.79
C ARG A 100 4.45 -7.31 11.62
N LEU A 101 3.15 -7.00 11.65
CA LEU A 101 2.63 -5.88 12.46
C LEU A 101 2.81 -6.15 13.95
N LEU A 102 2.56 -7.39 14.40
CA LEU A 102 2.73 -7.79 15.79
C LEU A 102 4.20 -7.65 16.22
N ILE A 103 5.12 -8.21 15.44
CA ILE A 103 6.57 -8.08 15.70
C ILE A 103 7.00 -6.61 15.77
N ASN A 104 6.56 -5.77 14.82
CA ASN A 104 6.91 -4.35 14.85
C ASN A 104 6.32 -3.61 16.05
N THR A 105 5.13 -4.02 16.52
CA THR A 105 4.51 -3.46 17.74
C THR A 105 5.35 -3.82 18.96
N LEU A 106 5.73 -5.09 19.10
CA LEU A 106 6.55 -5.58 20.22
C LEU A 106 7.93 -4.94 20.24
N LEU A 107 8.61 -4.84 19.09
CA LEU A 107 9.91 -4.16 18.98
C LEU A 107 9.79 -2.67 19.29
N SER A 108 8.70 -2.01 18.87
CA SER A 108 8.48 -0.60 19.19
C SER A 108 8.20 -0.42 20.68
N LEU A 109 7.45 -1.32 21.31
CA LEU A 109 7.17 -1.32 22.75
C LEU A 109 8.46 -1.50 23.55
N LEU A 110 9.30 -2.47 23.18
CA LEU A 110 10.61 -2.67 23.78
C LEU A 110 11.48 -1.42 23.63
N GLY A 111 11.53 -0.81 22.44
CA GLY A 111 12.29 0.42 22.21
C GLY A 111 11.79 1.60 23.06
N VAL A 112 10.49 1.74 23.25
CA VAL A 112 9.90 2.77 24.14
C VAL A 112 10.27 2.50 25.59
N ALA A 113 10.19 1.24 26.05
CA ALA A 113 10.56 0.86 27.40
C ALA A 113 12.06 1.10 27.69
N LEU A 114 12.95 0.65 26.80
CA LEU A 114 14.39 0.85 26.91
C LEU A 114 14.81 2.33 26.88
N THR A 115 14.02 3.19 26.25
CA THR A 115 14.28 4.63 26.20
C THR A 115 13.50 5.41 27.25
N LEU A 116 12.78 4.75 28.15
CA LEU A 116 11.91 5.37 29.16
C LEU A 116 10.99 6.44 28.55
N CYS A 117 10.43 6.18 27.37
CA CYS A 117 9.59 7.10 26.61
C CYS A 117 10.28 8.42 26.16
N LEU A 118 11.60 8.57 26.32
CA LEU A 118 12.32 9.81 25.98
C LEU A 118 12.41 10.04 24.47
N LYS A 119 12.41 8.98 23.65
CA LYS A 119 12.49 9.09 22.18
C LYS A 119 11.10 9.20 21.54
N ARG A 120 10.68 10.44 21.28
CA ARG A 120 9.38 10.78 20.63
C ARG A 120 9.07 9.99 19.35
N ASN A 121 10.08 9.70 18.53
CA ASN A 121 9.89 8.93 17.28
C ASN A 121 9.45 7.48 17.55
N LEU A 122 10.00 6.83 18.58
CA LEU A 122 9.63 5.47 18.98
C LEU A 122 8.20 5.46 19.55
N ASN A 123 7.86 6.45 20.38
CA ASN A 123 6.51 6.58 20.93
C ASN A 123 5.47 6.72 19.80
N ARG A 124 5.72 7.60 18.81
CA ARG A 124 4.85 7.76 17.65
C ARG A 124 4.71 6.47 16.83
N LYS A 125 5.83 5.77 16.62
CA LYS A 125 5.85 4.49 15.90
C LYS A 125 5.00 3.43 16.62
N LEU A 126 5.14 3.31 17.94
CA LEU A 126 4.33 2.41 18.76
C LEU A 126 2.84 2.73 18.66
N ILE A 127 2.45 4.00 18.76
CA ILE A 127 1.05 4.43 18.63
C ILE A 127 0.46 3.99 17.29
N VAL A 128 1.18 4.23 16.18
CA VAL A 128 0.71 3.84 14.84
C VAL A 128 0.54 2.32 14.73
N TYR A 129 1.51 1.53 15.18
CA TYR A 129 1.39 0.07 15.12
C TYR A 129 0.29 -0.48 16.04
N ALA A 130 0.13 0.08 17.24
CA ALA A 130 -0.96 -0.29 18.14
C ALA A 130 -2.34 -0.03 17.50
N GLN A 131 -2.51 1.14 16.86
CA GLN A 131 -3.73 1.47 16.12
C GLN A 131 -3.99 0.49 14.96
N LEU A 132 -2.94 0.09 14.23
CA LEU A 132 -3.04 -0.91 13.17
C LEU A 132 -3.44 -2.29 13.71
N ILE A 133 -2.87 -2.73 14.84
CA ILE A 133 -3.24 -4.01 15.47
C ILE A 133 -4.68 -3.98 15.94
N VAL A 134 -5.11 -2.93 16.63
CA VAL A 134 -6.52 -2.75 17.06
C VAL A 134 -7.46 -2.80 15.87
N TRP A 135 -7.09 -2.15 14.76
CA TRP A 135 -7.88 -2.19 13.54
C TRP A 135 -8.03 -3.62 12.98
N HIS A 136 -6.95 -4.41 12.92
CA HIS A 136 -7.03 -5.81 12.47
C HIS A 136 -7.86 -6.69 13.43
N ILE A 137 -7.69 -6.54 14.75
CA ILE A 137 -8.43 -7.31 15.76
C ILE A 137 -9.94 -7.05 15.68
N ARG A 138 -10.34 -5.81 15.32
CA ARG A 138 -11.75 -5.44 15.10
C ARG A 138 -12.37 -6.05 13.83
N GLY A 139 -11.71 -7.01 13.20
CA GLY A 139 -12.22 -7.64 11.98
C GLY A 139 -12.33 -6.66 10.82
N CYS A 140 -11.47 -5.64 10.79
CA CYS A 140 -11.37 -4.71 9.68
C CYS A 140 -10.16 -5.07 8.79
N PRO A 141 -10.19 -6.09 7.93
CA PRO A 141 -9.25 -6.20 6.81
C PRO A 141 -9.73 -5.43 5.58
#